data_AF-A0A9E3MRN2-F1
#
_entry.id   AF-A0A9E3MRN2-F1
#
_cell.length_a   1.000
_cell.length_b   1.000
_cell.length_c   1.000
_cell.angle_alpha   90.00
_cell.angle_beta   90.00
_cell.angle_gamma   90.00
#
_symmetry.space_group_name_H-M   'P 1'
#
loop_
_entity.id
_entity.type
_entity.pdbx_description
1 polymer ?
#
loop_
_entity_poly.entity_id
_entity_poly.type
_entity_poly.pdbx_seq_one_letter_code
_entity_poly.pdbx_strand_id
1 'polypeptide(L)'
;MPEPLPPTRKRRGRLLRFGAALVVLCAVAGYLVVQYVTGGTDGPSCRVVSGRAGGPSYEFTPEQAVNAATITAVGTGRGLPERAVAIALATALQESGLRNISHGDRDSLG
;
A
#
# COMPACT_ATOMS: atom_id res chain seq x y z
N MET A 1 32.75 -29.07 -62.98
CA MET A 1 32.47 -28.87 -61.53
C MET A 1 31.50 -27.71 -61.38
N PRO A 2 30.31 -27.88 -60.76
CA PRO A 2 29.51 -26.75 -60.31
C PRO A 2 29.30 -26.72 -58.78
N GLU A 3 28.98 -25.52 -58.32
CA GLU A 3 29.11 -24.92 -56.98
C GLU A 3 28.53 -25.66 -55.75
N PRO A 4 29.09 -25.40 -54.55
CA PRO A 4 28.47 -25.75 -53.29
C PRO A 4 27.36 -24.74 -52.90
N LEU A 5 26.16 -25.26 -52.62
CA LEU A 5 24.99 -24.49 -52.18
C LEU A 5 25.22 -23.79 -50.82
N PRO A 6 24.67 -22.57 -50.60
CA PRO A 6 24.88 -21.80 -49.38
C PRO A 6 24.12 -22.40 -48.18
N PRO A 7 24.69 -22.35 -46.95
CA PRO A 7 24.05 -22.94 -45.78
C PRO A 7 22.82 -22.12 -45.33
N THR A 8 21.78 -22.85 -44.93
CA THR A 8 20.47 -22.34 -44.54
C THR A 8 20.50 -21.51 -43.24
N ARG A 9 20.76 -20.21 -43.37
CA ARG A 9 20.80 -19.21 -42.27
C ARG A 9 19.49 -19.05 -41.49
N LYS A 10 18.36 -19.57 -42.02
CA LYS A 10 17.01 -19.38 -41.45
C LYS A 10 16.75 -20.10 -40.11
N ARG A 11 17.39 -21.25 -39.83
CA ARG A 11 17.13 -22.03 -38.60
C ARG A 11 17.68 -21.39 -37.33
N ARG A 12 18.83 -20.70 -37.43
CA ARG A 12 19.48 -20.03 -36.29
C ARG A 12 18.66 -18.86 -35.74
N GLY A 13 18.02 -18.06 -36.59
CA GLY A 13 17.19 -16.93 -36.14
C GLY A 13 15.95 -17.34 -35.35
N ARG A 14 15.36 -18.51 -35.66
CA ARG A 14 14.19 -19.03 -34.94
C ARG A 14 14.55 -19.58 -33.56
N LEU A 15 15.68 -20.28 -33.44
CA LEU A 15 16.19 -20.74 -32.14
C LEU A 15 16.58 -19.57 -31.22
N LEU A 16 17.20 -18.53 -31.76
CA LEU A 16 17.51 -17.31 -31.01
C LEU A 16 16.26 -16.60 -30.49
N ARG A 17 15.19 -16.57 -31.29
CA ARG A 17 13.89 -15.99 -30.88
C ARG A 17 13.24 -16.78 -29.74
N PHE A 18 13.27 -18.11 -29.79
CA PHE A 18 12.77 -18.94 -28.69
C PHE A 18 13.60 -18.78 -27.43
N GLY A 19 14.93 -18.71 -27.54
CA GLY A 19 15.80 -18.44 -26.40
C GLY A 19 15.52 -17.08 -25.76
N ALA A 20 15.39 -16.03 -26.57
CA ALA A 20 15.03 -14.70 -26.07
C ALA A 20 13.65 -14.68 -25.40
N ALA A 21 12.65 -15.35 -25.99
CA ALA A 21 11.31 -15.46 -25.39
C ALA A 21 11.35 -16.18 -24.03
N LEU A 22 12.11 -17.28 -23.91
CA LEU A 22 12.27 -18.01 -22.66
C LEU A 22 12.93 -17.16 -21.58
N VAL A 23 13.99 -16.41 -21.93
CA VAL A 23 14.68 -15.51 -21.00
C VAL A 23 13.74 -14.42 -20.50
N VAL A 24 12.97 -13.79 -21.38
CA VAL A 24 11.97 -12.78 -21.00
C VAL A 24 10.92 -13.38 -20.07
N LEU A 25 10.43 -14.58 -20.38
CA LEU A 25 9.42 -15.25 -19.57
C LEU A 25 9.96 -15.60 -18.18
N CYS A 26 11.19 -16.10 -18.09
CA CYS A 26 11.87 -16.36 -16.82
C CYS A 26 12.10 -15.07 -16.01
N ALA A 27 12.49 -13.97 -16.67
CA ALA A 27 12.67 -12.68 -16.03
C ALA A 27 11.36 -12.12 -15.47
N VAL A 28 10.26 -12.22 -16.23
CA VAL A 28 8.92 -11.81 -15.78
C VAL A 28 8.45 -12.68 -14.63
N ALA A 29 8.59 -14.00 -14.73
CA ALA A 29 8.24 -14.92 -13.65
C ALA A 29 9.05 -14.64 -12.38
N GLY A 30 10.36 -14.44 -12.50
CA GLY A 30 11.23 -14.07 -11.38
C GLY A 30 10.81 -12.74 -10.75
N TYR A 31 10.53 -11.72 -11.57
CA TYR A 31 10.04 -10.43 -11.08
C TYR A 31 8.70 -10.56 -10.34
N LEU A 32 7.76 -11.35 -10.85
CA LEU A 32 6.47 -11.59 -10.19
C LEU A 32 6.64 -12.35 -8.87
N VAL A 33 7.52 -13.35 -8.81
CA VAL A 33 7.84 -14.07 -7.55
C VAL A 33 8.46 -13.11 -6.53
N VAL A 34 9.43 -12.29 -6.94
CA VAL A 34 10.03 -11.28 -6.07
C VAL A 34 8.95 -10.32 -5.58
N GLN A 35 8.09 -9.80 -6.45
CA GLN A 35 7.00 -8.91 -6.06
C GLN A 35 5.98 -9.57 -5.15
N TYR A 36 5.69 -10.87 -5.31
CA TYR A 36 4.77 -11.59 -4.43
C TYR A 36 5.36 -11.86 -3.04
N VAL A 37 6.66 -12.15 -2.97
CA VAL A 37 7.35 -12.46 -1.69
C VAL A 37 7.77 -11.18 -0.94
N THR A 38 8.15 -10.13 -1.67
CA THR A 38 8.64 -8.86 -1.08
C THR A 38 7.57 -7.77 -1.03
N GLY A 39 6.62 -7.79 -1.96
CA GLY A 39 5.45 -6.92 -1.93
C GLY A 39 4.45 -7.50 -0.95
N GLY A 40 4.67 -7.24 0.34
CA GLY A 40 3.63 -7.39 1.35
C GLY A 40 2.34 -6.77 0.81
N THR A 41 1.29 -7.57 0.72
CA THR A 41 -0.04 -7.17 0.22
C THR A 41 -0.71 -6.11 1.08
N ASP A 42 -0.09 -5.77 2.20
CA ASP A 42 -0.56 -4.77 3.13
C ASP A 42 0.00 -3.43 2.65
N GLY A 43 -0.83 -2.68 1.93
CA GLY A 43 -0.60 -1.25 1.75
C GLY A 43 -0.38 -0.57 3.11
N PRO A 44 0.16 0.66 3.15
CA PRO A 44 0.49 1.34 4.40
C PRO A 44 -0.67 1.24 5.41
N SER A 45 -0.51 0.46 6.47
CA SER A 45 -1.53 0.27 7.50
C SER A 45 -0.98 0.76 8.83
N CYS A 46 -1.85 1.35 9.65
CA CYS A 46 -1.49 1.83 10.96
C CYS A 46 -2.30 1.07 12.00
N ARG A 47 -1.68 0.06 12.63
CA ARG A 47 -2.33 -0.70 13.69
C ARG A 47 -2.04 -0.08 15.06
N VAL A 48 -3.09 0.30 15.77
CA VAL A 48 -3.02 0.72 17.18
C VAL A 48 -3.35 -0.46 18.06
N VAL A 49 -2.45 -0.80 18.97
CA VAL A 49 -2.65 -1.82 19.99
C VAL A 49 -2.82 -1.15 21.35
N SER A 50 -3.77 -1.62 22.16
CA SER A 50 -3.85 -1.17 23.54
C SER A 50 -2.58 -1.54 24.31
N GLY A 51 -2.15 -0.71 25.27
CA GLY A 51 -0.96 -0.99 26.09
C GLY A 51 -1.08 -2.21 27.02
N ARG A 52 -2.22 -2.92 27.00
CA ARG A 52 -2.43 -4.16 27.76
C ARG A 52 -2.13 -5.36 26.87
N ALA A 53 -1.34 -6.31 27.39
CA ALA A 53 -1.08 -7.56 26.69
C ALA A 53 -2.40 -8.27 26.33
N GLY A 54 -2.61 -8.55 25.04
CA GLY A 54 -3.83 -9.18 24.52
C GLY A 54 -5.05 -8.27 24.44
N GLY A 55 -4.90 -6.96 24.60
CA GLY A 55 -6.02 -6.04 24.44
C GLY A 55 -6.35 -5.74 22.97
N PRO A 56 -7.44 -5.01 22.71
CA PRO A 56 -7.95 -4.80 21.37
C PRO A 56 -6.93 -4.07 20.48
N SER A 57 -6.86 -4.51 19.24
CA SER A 57 -6.11 -3.84 18.17
C SER A 57 -7.08 -3.22 17.17
N TYR A 58 -6.81 -1.98 16.77
CA TYR A 58 -7.57 -1.29 15.75
C TYR A 58 -6.67 -0.96 14.56
N GLU A 59 -7.12 -1.27 13.34
CA GLU A 59 -6.42 -0.92 12.11
C GLU A 59 -6.97 0.37 11.52
N PHE A 60 -6.10 1.36 11.32
CA PHE A 60 -6.38 2.58 10.59
C PHE A 60 -5.89 2.48 9.16
N THR A 61 -6.69 3.01 8.23
CA THR A 61 -6.22 3.32 6.87
C THR A 61 -5.20 4.46 6.91
N PRO A 62 -4.36 4.64 5.87
CA PRO A 62 -3.42 5.75 5.79
C PRO A 62 -4.06 7.10 6.08
N GLU A 63 -5.26 7.34 5.54
CA GLU A 63 -5.97 8.61 5.68
C GLU A 63 -6.40 8.85 7.13
N GLN A 64 -6.92 7.81 7.80
CA GLN A 64 -7.31 7.89 9.21
C GLN A 64 -6.09 8.15 10.10
N ALA A 65 -4.95 7.52 9.80
CA ALA A 65 -3.71 7.70 10.54
C ALA A 65 -3.16 9.13 10.40
N VAL A 66 -3.17 9.68 9.17
CA VAL A 66 -2.75 11.07 8.91
C VAL A 66 -3.64 12.08 9.64
N ASN A 67 -4.96 11.86 9.64
CA ASN A 67 -5.89 12.74 10.35
C ASN A 67 -5.70 12.66 11.88
N ALA A 68 -5.54 11.46 12.44
CA ALA A 68 -5.24 11.27 13.86
C ALA A 68 -3.92 11.94 14.28
N ALA A 69 -2.88 11.79 13.46
CA ALA A 69 -1.59 12.43 13.68
C ALA A 69 -1.72 13.97 13.66
N THR A 70 -2.52 14.51 12.75
CA THR A 70 -2.77 15.96 12.66
C THR A 70 -3.47 16.49 13.92
N ILE A 71 -4.54 15.84 14.37
CA ILE A 71 -5.25 16.21 15.61
C ILE A 71 -4.28 16.22 16.79
N THR A 72 -3.46 15.17 16.91
CA THR A 72 -2.47 15.01 17.98
C THR A 72 -1.39 16.08 17.90
N ALA A 73 -0.84 16.34 16.72
CA ALA A 73 0.20 17.35 16.50
C ALA A 73 -0.30 18.76 16.83
N VAL A 74 -1.54 19.09 16.44
CA VAL A 74 -2.13 20.40 16.78
C VAL A 74 -2.39 20.51 18.28
N GLY A 75 -2.93 19.47 18.92
CA GLY A 75 -3.20 19.50 20.36
C GLY A 75 -1.93 19.60 21.20
N THR A 76 -0.91 18.82 20.86
CA THR A 76 0.42 18.87 21.52
C THR A 76 1.13 20.19 21.24
N GLY A 77 1.09 20.69 20.01
CA GLY A 77 1.65 22.00 19.65
C GLY A 77 0.98 23.18 20.38
N ARG A 78 -0.28 23.02 20.80
CA ARG A 78 -1.01 23.99 21.64
C ARG A 78 -0.80 23.78 23.15
N GLY A 79 0.00 22.80 23.56
CA GLY A 79 0.22 22.48 24.98
C GLY A 79 -1.01 21.92 25.68
N LEU A 80 -1.97 21.36 24.93
CA LEU A 80 -3.16 20.75 25.53
C LEU A 80 -2.79 19.47 26.28
N PRO A 81 -3.48 19.14 27.38
CA PRO A 81 -3.25 17.90 28.10
C PRO A 81 -3.61 16.69 27.21
N GLU A 82 -2.94 15.56 27.43
CA GLU A 82 -3.19 14.31 26.68
C GLU A 82 -4.66 13.91 26.66
N ARG A 83 -5.37 14.15 27.77
CA ARG A 83 -6.82 13.91 27.87
C ARG A 83 -7.62 14.71 26.85
N ALA A 84 -7.25 15.94 26.56
CA ALA A 84 -7.93 16.77 25.57
C ALA A 84 -7.72 16.22 24.15
N VAL A 85 -6.50 15.75 23.84
CA VAL A 85 -6.20 15.10 22.57
C VAL A 85 -6.98 13.80 22.43
N ALA A 86 -7.06 12.99 23.49
CA ALA A 86 -7.84 11.76 23.50
C ALA A 86 -9.34 12.01 23.27
N ILE A 87 -9.91 13.05 23.90
CA ILE A 87 -11.31 13.45 23.66
C ILE A 87 -11.49 13.86 22.20
N ALA A 88 -10.61 14.71 21.66
CA ALA A 88 -10.71 15.15 20.27
C ALA A 88 -10.62 13.98 19.28
N LEU A 89 -9.74 13.01 19.53
CA LEU A 89 -9.62 11.81 18.70
C LEU A 89 -10.88 10.93 18.79
N ALA A 90 -11.43 10.74 20.00
CA ALA A 90 -12.66 9.99 20.21
C ALA A 90 -13.86 10.63 19.49
N THR A 91 -13.98 11.97 19.55
CA THR A 91 -15.01 12.71 18.82
C THR A 91 -14.82 12.57 17.31
N ALA A 92 -13.61 12.75 16.79
CA ALA A 92 -13.35 12.62 15.36
C ALA A 92 -13.63 11.19 14.84
N LEU A 93 -13.37 10.17 15.67
CA LEU A 93 -13.76 8.78 15.41
C LEU A 93 -15.28 8.61 15.39
N GLN A 94 -16.01 9.18 16.34
CA GLN A 94 -17.46 9.03 16.45
C GLN A 94 -18.20 9.76 15.32
N GLU A 95 -17.76 10.97 14.97
CA GLU A 95 -18.46 11.83 14.01
C GLU A 95 -18.10 11.53 12.56
N SER A 96 -16.85 11.15 12.29
CA SER A 96 -16.34 11.00 10.92
C SER A 96 -15.54 9.73 10.67
N GLY A 97 -15.31 8.90 11.70
CA GLY A 97 -14.39 7.77 11.61
C GLY A 97 -12.95 8.19 11.25
N LEU A 98 -12.51 9.38 11.67
CA LEU A 98 -11.22 9.99 11.26
C LEU A 98 -11.06 10.19 9.75
N ARG A 99 -12.16 10.32 9.01
CA ARG A 99 -12.14 10.60 7.57
C ARG A 99 -12.50 12.05 7.33
N ASN A 100 -11.89 12.64 6.31
CA ASN A 100 -12.33 13.94 5.83
C ASN A 100 -13.65 13.75 5.10
N ILE A 101 -14.76 14.15 5.73
CA ILE A 101 -16.10 14.10 5.17
C ILE A 101 -16.46 15.49 4.65
N SER A 102 -17.05 15.57 3.46
CA SER A 102 -17.46 16.85 2.86
C SER A 102 -18.77 17.41 3.44
N HIS A 103 -19.25 16.82 4.54
CA HIS A 103 -20.51 17.15 5.20
C HIS A 103 -20.35 16.96 6.71
N GLY A 104 -20.56 18.00 7.52
CA GLY A 104 -20.42 17.90 8.99
C GLY A 104 -21.30 18.88 9.76
N ASP A 105 -22.20 19.56 9.06
CA ASP A 105 -22.99 20.69 9.52
C ASP A 105 -24.49 20.36 9.47
N ARG A 106 -24.80 19.05 9.52
CA ARG A 106 -26.16 18.48 9.49
C ARG A 106 -26.75 18.16 10.85
N ASP A 107 -26.27 18.79 11.92
CA ASP A 107 -27.00 18.98 13.18
C ASP A 107 -28.24 19.91 13.02
N SER A 108 -28.95 19.81 11.88
CA SER A 108 -30.23 20.45 11.61
C SER A 108 -31.08 19.66 10.59
N LEU A 109 -30.95 18.34 10.55
CA LEU A 109 -31.90 17.46 9.83
C LEU A 109 -32.54 16.41 10.74
N GLY A 110 -33.05 16.84 11.90
CA GLY A 110 -34.03 16.09 12.70
C GLY A 110 -33.46 15.37 13.90
#